data_AF-A0A8T0UL15-F1
#
_entry.id   AF-A0A8T0UL15-F1
#
_cell.length_a   1.000
_cell.length_b   1.000
_cell.length_c   1.000
_cell.angle_alpha   90.00
_cell.angle_beta   90.00
_cell.angle_gamma   90.00
#
_symmetry.space_group_name_H-M   'P 1'
#
loop_
_entity.id
_entity.type
_entity.pdbx_description
1 polymer ?
#
loop_
_entity_poly.entity_id
_entity_poly.type
_entity_poly.pdbx_seq_one_letter_code
_entity_poly.pdbx_strand_id
1 'polypeptide(L)'
;MHIYMLRSHSFCCCLASPLSSFLRALHWQLNNHRQAPTLSISAIHHQFLPSLSKSPQSKMGSETETVTVEGIPFPAEITFTAGNPALSLVANGITDIEIHFLQIKYNAIGIYLHNSDVLLDHLHGWKGKSADELLGDDAFFQALVAAPVEKLFRVVVIKEIKGSQYGVQLESSVRDRLVAADKYDEEEEAAVEKITDFFQAKYFKPGYVITFHFPATSAAGAAEISFATEGKDEAKMKVENENVARMIQKWYLGGDPAVSPTTVRSLADRFAALLSAAA
;
A
#
# COMPACT_ATOMS: atom_id res chain seq x y z
N MET A 1 52.66 21.41 -25.11
CA MET A 1 51.77 22.53 -24.80
C MET A 1 50.57 22.45 -25.74
N HIS A 2 49.51 21.76 -25.32
CA HIS A 2 48.21 21.81 -25.98
C HIS A 2 47.12 21.63 -24.92
N ILE A 3 46.36 22.70 -24.74
CA ILE A 3 45.24 22.86 -23.83
C ILE A 3 44.02 22.23 -24.51
N TYR A 4 43.33 21.30 -23.83
CA TYR A 4 41.96 20.91 -24.19
C TYR A 4 41.03 21.23 -23.04
N MET A 5 40.02 22.05 -23.39
CA MET A 5 38.96 22.60 -22.56
C MET A 5 38.15 21.53 -21.83
N LEU A 6 37.93 21.75 -20.53
CA LEU A 6 36.77 21.22 -19.81
C LEU A 6 35.49 21.81 -20.44
N ARG A 7 34.60 20.95 -20.91
CA ARG A 7 33.20 21.30 -21.19
C ARG A 7 32.34 20.69 -20.09
N SER A 8 32.02 21.52 -19.10
CA SER A 8 31.04 21.24 -18.06
C SER A 8 29.66 21.03 -18.72
N HIS A 9 29.14 19.81 -18.68
CA HIS A 9 27.72 19.56 -18.89
C HIS A 9 27.07 19.43 -17.51
N SER A 10 26.38 20.50 -17.11
CA SER A 10 25.33 20.43 -16.10
C SER A 10 24.31 19.40 -16.55
N PHE A 11 24.36 18.20 -15.98
CA PHE A 11 23.21 17.31 -15.94
C PHE A 11 22.21 17.93 -14.96
N CYS A 12 21.23 18.63 -15.55
CA CYS A 12 20.01 19.01 -14.87
C CYS A 12 19.26 17.71 -14.56
N CYS A 13 19.36 17.22 -13.32
CA CYS A 13 18.47 16.17 -12.81
C CYS A 13 17.05 16.74 -12.78
N CYS A 14 16.32 16.56 -13.87
CA CYS A 14 14.87 16.73 -13.89
C CYS A 14 14.28 15.68 -12.92
N LEU A 15 13.88 16.14 -11.75
CA LEU A 15 12.98 15.47 -10.83
C LEU A 15 11.74 15.00 -11.61
N ALA A 16 11.70 13.72 -11.95
CA ALA A 16 10.49 13.08 -12.44
C ALA A 16 9.56 12.92 -11.24
N SER A 17 8.63 13.85 -11.05
CA SER A 17 7.58 13.73 -10.04
C SER A 17 6.76 12.44 -10.29
N PRO A 18 6.37 11.69 -9.25
CA PRO A 18 5.58 10.45 -9.35
C PRO A 18 4.23 10.65 -10.04
N LEU A 19 3.70 11.88 -9.98
CA LEU A 19 2.54 12.33 -10.75
C LEU A 19 2.69 12.07 -12.25
N SER A 20 3.91 12.13 -12.82
CA SER A 20 4.15 11.92 -14.25
C SER A 20 3.87 10.48 -14.70
N SER A 21 4.36 9.47 -13.97
CA SER A 21 4.18 8.06 -14.35
C SER A 21 2.71 7.65 -14.23
N PHE A 22 2.04 8.16 -13.20
CA PHE A 22 0.62 7.94 -12.95
C PHE A 22 -0.28 8.67 -13.96
N LEU A 23 0.03 9.93 -14.30
CA LEU A 23 -0.64 10.67 -15.37
C LEU A 23 -0.40 10.02 -16.74
N ARG A 24 0.77 9.45 -17.01
CA ARG A 24 1.05 8.69 -18.24
C ARG A 24 0.21 7.41 -18.33
N ALA A 25 0.07 6.67 -17.23
CA ALA A 25 -0.81 5.50 -17.16
C ALA A 25 -2.30 5.88 -17.35
N LEU A 26 -2.74 6.97 -16.71
CA LEU A 26 -4.10 7.50 -16.85
C LEU A 26 -4.38 8.07 -18.25
N HIS A 27 -3.39 8.71 -18.87
CA HIS A 27 -3.48 9.26 -20.23
C HIS A 27 -3.58 8.15 -21.28
N TRP A 28 -2.81 7.07 -21.13
CA TRP A 28 -2.96 5.86 -21.96
C TRP A 28 -4.36 5.25 -21.82
N GLN A 29 -4.91 5.25 -20.59
CA GLN A 29 -6.24 4.72 -20.29
C GLN A 29 -7.40 5.54 -20.88
N LEU A 30 -7.28 6.86 -20.94
CA LEU A 30 -8.28 7.74 -21.56
C LEU A 30 -8.32 7.61 -23.09
N ASN A 31 -7.20 7.26 -23.73
CA ASN A 31 -7.12 7.13 -25.19
C ASN A 31 -7.63 5.76 -25.71
N ASN A 32 -7.52 4.69 -24.93
CA ASN A 32 -7.91 3.34 -25.39
C ASN A 32 -9.39 2.99 -25.20
N HIS A 33 -10.20 3.81 -24.52
CA HIS A 33 -11.63 3.56 -24.32
C HIS A 33 -12.55 4.01 -25.48
N ARG A 34 -12.00 4.37 -26.65
CA ARG A 34 -12.78 4.89 -27.79
C ARG A 34 -13.22 3.81 -28.80
N GLN A 35 -13.42 2.56 -28.37
CA GLN A 35 -14.15 1.56 -29.18
C GLN A 35 -14.98 0.66 -28.25
N ALA A 36 -16.31 0.84 -28.31
CA ALA A 36 -17.28 -0.11 -27.78
C ALA A 36 -18.29 -0.42 -28.91
N PRO A 37 -18.60 -1.70 -29.19
CA PRO A 37 -19.76 -2.04 -29.99
C PRO A 37 -21.02 -2.07 -29.11
N THR A 38 -22.10 -1.54 -29.68
CA THR A 38 -23.47 -1.51 -29.17
C THR A 38 -24.08 -2.89 -29.07
N LEU A 39 -24.76 -3.22 -27.97
CA LEU A 39 -25.74 -4.29 -27.93
C LEU A 39 -27.01 -3.90 -27.15
N SER A 40 -28.11 -4.40 -27.70
CA SER A 40 -29.50 -3.99 -27.55
C SER A 40 -30.15 -4.38 -26.22
N ILE A 41 -31.05 -3.51 -25.76
CA ILE A 41 -32.00 -3.70 -24.67
C ILE A 41 -33.11 -4.66 -25.10
N SER A 42 -33.50 -5.60 -24.23
CA SER A 42 -34.88 -6.14 -24.15
C SER A 42 -35.13 -6.82 -22.80
N ALA A 43 -36.36 -6.61 -22.32
CA ALA A 43 -36.91 -6.81 -20.99
C ALA A 43 -36.97 -8.25 -20.46
N ILE A 44 -37.22 -8.41 -19.16
CA ILE A 44 -38.44 -9.06 -18.61
C ILE A 44 -38.60 -8.73 -17.11
N HIS A 45 -39.87 -8.55 -16.76
CA HIS A 45 -40.49 -8.06 -15.54
C HIS A 45 -41.04 -9.24 -14.71
N HIS A 46 -40.84 -9.29 -13.38
CA HIS A 46 -41.93 -9.44 -12.38
C HIS A 46 -41.47 -9.72 -10.92
N GLN A 47 -42.16 -9.01 -10.03
CA GLN A 47 -42.77 -9.41 -8.74
C GLN A 47 -41.98 -9.38 -7.41
N PHE A 48 -42.48 -8.44 -6.59
CA PHE A 48 -42.48 -8.29 -5.14
C PHE A 48 -42.99 -9.53 -4.37
N LEU A 49 -42.39 -9.82 -3.21
CA LEU A 49 -42.95 -9.62 -1.85
C LEU A 49 -41.90 -9.95 -0.76
N PRO A 50 -41.96 -9.35 0.44
CA PRO A 50 -40.98 -9.51 1.51
C PRO A 50 -41.42 -10.57 2.54
N SER A 51 -40.47 -11.27 3.16
CA SER A 51 -40.73 -12.07 4.37
C SER A 51 -39.70 -11.78 5.46
N LEU A 52 -40.21 -11.33 6.61
CA LEU A 52 -39.49 -11.09 7.86
C LEU A 52 -39.16 -12.39 8.61
N SER A 53 -38.12 -12.28 9.44
CA SER A 53 -37.76 -13.09 10.62
C SER A 53 -36.97 -14.39 10.36
N LYS A 54 -35.73 -14.44 10.84
CA LYS A 54 -35.36 -14.73 12.24
C LYS A 54 -33.89 -14.40 12.48
N SER A 55 -33.64 -13.63 13.54
CA SER A 55 -32.34 -13.55 14.21
C SER A 55 -32.14 -14.80 15.06
N PRO A 56 -30.93 -15.37 15.07
CA PRO A 56 -30.37 -15.97 16.26
C PRO A 56 -29.29 -15.02 16.81
N GLN A 57 -29.53 -14.53 18.03
CA GLN A 57 -28.49 -13.92 18.84
C GLN A 57 -27.38 -14.92 19.21
N SER A 58 -26.23 -14.32 19.54
CA SER A 58 -25.12 -14.85 20.32
C SER A 58 -23.98 -15.52 19.55
N LYS A 59 -22.94 -14.71 19.30
CA LYS A 59 -21.61 -15.05 19.81
C LYS A 59 -20.97 -13.78 20.33
N MET A 60 -20.69 -13.80 21.63
CA MET A 60 -19.93 -12.82 22.37
C MET A 60 -18.53 -12.78 21.76
N GLY A 61 -18.30 -11.81 20.88
CA GLY A 61 -16.98 -11.46 20.37
C GLY A 61 -16.56 -10.19 21.08
N SER A 62 -15.37 -10.21 21.69
CA SER A 62 -14.67 -9.01 22.13
C SER A 62 -14.95 -7.86 21.16
N GLU A 63 -15.52 -6.76 21.64
CA GLU A 63 -15.60 -5.52 20.87
C GLU A 63 -14.16 -5.17 20.51
N THR A 64 -13.76 -5.55 19.30
CA THR A 64 -12.52 -5.11 18.71
C THR A 64 -12.78 -3.67 18.36
N GLU A 65 -12.10 -2.76 19.05
CA GLU A 65 -12.09 -1.36 18.68
C GLU A 65 -11.76 -1.30 17.18
N THR A 66 -12.58 -0.60 16.39
CA THR A 66 -12.43 -0.54 14.94
C THR A 66 -12.35 0.91 14.50
N VAL A 67 -11.42 1.19 13.60
CA VAL A 67 -11.28 2.50 12.95
C VAL A 67 -11.98 2.41 11.61
N THR A 68 -12.90 3.33 11.33
CA THR A 68 -13.61 3.38 10.05
C THR A 68 -12.90 4.30 9.08
N VAL A 69 -12.54 3.81 7.90
CA VAL A 69 -11.93 4.58 6.81
C VAL A 69 -12.81 4.46 5.59
N GLU A 70 -13.42 5.55 5.14
CA GLU A 70 -14.37 5.56 4.00
C GLU A 70 -15.54 4.56 4.17
N GLY A 71 -16.03 4.39 5.40
CA GLY A 71 -17.09 3.44 5.72
C GLY A 71 -16.63 1.98 5.82
N ILE A 72 -15.33 1.71 5.64
CA ILE A 72 -14.74 0.37 5.77
C ILE A 72 -14.17 0.21 7.18
N PRO A 73 -14.57 -0.83 7.93
CA PRO A 73 -14.01 -1.09 9.24
C PRO A 73 -12.62 -1.72 9.15
N PHE A 74 -11.68 -1.16 9.90
CA PHE A 74 -10.35 -1.71 10.16
C PHE A 74 -10.26 -2.08 11.64
N PRO A 75 -10.05 -3.36 11.98
CA PRO A 75 -9.78 -3.76 13.36
C PRO A 75 -8.60 -2.98 13.94
N ALA A 76 -8.63 -2.61 15.22
CA ALA A 76 -7.49 -2.00 15.90
C ALA A 76 -6.34 -2.99 16.07
N GLU A 77 -6.64 -4.30 16.14
CA GLU A 77 -5.64 -5.36 16.22
C GLU A 77 -5.99 -6.52 15.28
N ILE A 78 -4.97 -7.12 14.67
CA ILE A 78 -5.10 -8.29 13.80
C ILE A 78 -4.06 -9.33 14.19
N THR A 79 -4.49 -10.58 14.36
CA THR A 79 -3.60 -11.75 14.43
C THR A 79 -3.57 -12.41 13.05
N PHE A 80 -2.48 -12.25 12.32
CA PHE A 80 -2.34 -12.81 10.97
C PHE A 80 -1.86 -14.27 11.00
N THR A 81 -0.85 -14.56 11.82
CA THR A 81 -0.30 -15.91 11.98
C THR A 81 -0.69 -16.45 13.35
N ALA A 82 -1.32 -17.63 13.38
CA ALA A 82 -1.68 -18.29 14.62
C ALA A 82 -0.42 -18.58 15.44
N GLY A 83 -0.35 -18.01 16.64
CA GLY A 83 0.82 -18.12 17.54
C GLY A 83 1.74 -16.90 17.55
N ASN A 84 1.55 -15.92 16.65
CA ASN A 84 2.26 -14.64 16.71
C ASN A 84 1.49 -13.60 17.55
N PRO A 85 2.18 -12.61 18.13
CA PRO A 85 1.54 -11.46 18.76
C PRO A 85 0.58 -10.74 17.81
N ALA A 86 -0.44 -10.10 18.37
CA ALA A 86 -1.33 -9.25 17.58
C ALA A 86 -0.56 -8.04 17.03
N LEU A 87 -0.92 -7.63 15.80
CA LEU A 87 -0.42 -6.43 15.15
C LEU A 87 -1.44 -5.31 15.38
N SER A 88 -0.99 -4.16 15.86
CA SER A 88 -1.85 -3.00 16.12
C SER A 88 -1.92 -2.09 14.90
N LEU A 89 -3.09 -1.54 14.61
CA LEU A 89 -3.29 -0.52 13.59
C LEU A 89 -2.56 0.76 14.01
N VAL A 90 -1.46 1.10 13.34
CA VAL A 90 -0.67 2.29 13.62
C VAL A 90 -1.03 3.44 12.70
N ALA A 91 -1.44 3.17 11.46
CA ALA A 91 -1.84 4.21 10.54
C ALA A 91 -2.92 3.75 9.57
N ASN A 92 -3.63 4.72 9.03
CA ASN A 92 -4.63 4.48 8.01
C ASN A 92 -4.66 5.63 7.00
N GLY A 93 -5.25 5.39 5.85
CA GLY A 93 -5.42 6.42 4.84
C GLY A 93 -6.12 5.90 3.59
N ILE A 94 -6.07 6.70 2.53
CA ILE A 94 -6.72 6.40 1.25
C ILE A 94 -5.79 6.71 0.09
N THR A 95 -5.96 5.96 -1.00
CA THR A 95 -5.44 6.36 -2.30
C THR A 95 -6.58 6.92 -3.14
N ASP A 96 -6.42 8.13 -3.62
CA ASP A 96 -7.39 8.85 -4.42
C ASP A 96 -6.74 9.59 -5.60
N ILE A 97 -7.55 9.96 -6.58
CA ILE A 97 -7.14 10.78 -7.73
C ILE A 97 -8.14 11.91 -7.85
N GLU A 98 -7.65 13.13 -7.97
CA GLU A 98 -8.46 14.26 -8.35
C GLU A 98 -8.43 14.44 -9.88
N ILE A 99 -9.60 14.32 -10.51
CA ILE A 99 -9.78 14.63 -11.93
C ILE A 99 -10.88 15.67 -12.04
N HIS A 100 -10.53 16.87 -12.54
CA HIS A 100 -11.50 17.94 -12.80
C HIS A 100 -12.44 18.21 -11.62
N PHE A 101 -11.86 18.45 -10.43
CA PHE A 101 -12.56 18.73 -9.16
C PHE A 101 -13.33 17.53 -8.54
N LEU A 102 -13.34 16.36 -9.17
CA LEU A 102 -13.88 15.14 -8.59
C LEU A 102 -12.76 14.31 -7.97
N GLN A 103 -12.85 14.11 -6.65
CA GLN A 103 -11.98 13.21 -5.90
C GLN A 103 -12.51 11.78 -6.01
N ILE A 104 -11.79 10.92 -6.72
CA ILE A 104 -12.13 9.50 -6.87
C ILE A 104 -11.25 8.69 -5.92
N LYS A 105 -11.87 8.09 -4.90
CA LYS A 105 -11.18 7.23 -3.93
C LYS A 105 -11.13 5.80 -4.47
N TYR A 106 -9.94 5.20 -4.49
CA TYR A 106 -9.71 3.87 -5.03
C TYR A 106 -9.57 2.82 -3.94
N ASN A 107 -8.76 3.13 -2.91
CA ASN A 107 -8.42 2.17 -1.86
C ASN A 107 -8.47 2.85 -0.49
N ALA A 108 -8.90 2.11 0.53
CA ALA A 108 -8.61 2.38 1.93
C ALA A 108 -7.42 1.52 2.36
N ILE A 109 -6.50 2.09 3.13
CA ILE A 109 -5.26 1.45 3.56
C ILE A 109 -5.23 1.44 5.08
N GLY A 110 -4.92 0.29 5.67
CA GLY A 110 -4.57 0.13 7.08
C GLY A 110 -3.18 -0.46 7.22
N ILE A 111 -2.36 0.15 8.06
CA ILE A 111 -0.98 -0.26 8.33
C ILE A 111 -0.92 -0.79 9.76
N TYR A 112 -0.55 -2.06 9.89
CA TYR A 112 -0.47 -2.80 11.14
C TYR A 112 0.99 -3.13 11.44
N LEU A 113 1.46 -2.78 12.62
CA LEU A 113 2.81 -3.09 13.10
C LEU A 113 2.71 -3.79 14.46
N HIS A 114 3.69 -4.64 14.75
CA HIS A 114 3.87 -5.13 16.11
C HIS A 114 4.36 -4.00 17.01
N ASN A 115 3.45 -3.40 17.78
CA ASN A 115 3.76 -2.33 18.73
C ASN A 115 4.52 -2.92 19.93
N SER A 116 5.85 -2.81 19.90
CA SER A 116 6.76 -3.41 20.87
C SER A 116 7.85 -2.42 21.25
N ASP A 117 8.48 -2.63 22.41
CA ASP A 117 9.60 -1.82 22.87
C ASP A 117 10.74 -1.79 21.84
N VAL A 118 10.96 -2.89 21.10
CA VAL A 118 11.93 -2.98 19.99
C VAL A 118 11.68 -1.93 18.91
N LEU A 119 10.42 -1.65 18.57
CA LEU A 119 10.07 -0.63 17.59
C LEU A 119 10.38 0.78 18.11
N LEU A 120 10.01 1.05 19.38
CA LEU A 120 10.21 2.35 20.00
C LEU A 120 11.69 2.64 20.24
N ASP A 121 12.46 1.64 20.67
CA ASP A 121 13.91 1.71 20.82
C ASP A 121 14.59 1.93 19.46
N HIS A 122 14.11 1.29 18.39
CA HIS A 122 14.64 1.52 17.04
C HIS A 122 14.42 2.97 16.58
N LEU A 123 13.31 3.59 16.97
CA LEU A 123 12.91 4.95 16.59
C LEU A 123 13.21 6.01 17.67
N HIS A 124 14.02 5.68 18.69
CA HIS A 124 14.30 6.58 19.82
C HIS A 124 14.91 7.93 19.40
N GLY A 125 15.62 7.98 18.27
CA GLY A 125 16.23 9.21 17.73
C GLY A 125 15.20 10.28 17.32
N TRP A 126 13.92 9.91 17.21
CA TRP A 126 12.81 10.79 16.85
C TRP A 126 11.88 11.10 18.04
N LYS A 127 12.29 10.73 19.26
CA LYS A 127 11.56 11.02 20.49
C LYS A 127 11.36 12.53 20.69
N GLY A 128 10.11 12.93 20.97
CA GLY A 128 9.72 14.32 21.20
C GLY A 128 9.55 15.17 19.94
N LYS A 129 9.74 14.62 18.73
CA LYS A 129 9.44 15.32 17.48
C LYS A 129 7.93 15.40 17.25
N SER A 130 7.48 16.53 16.72
CA SER A 130 6.11 16.74 16.28
C SER A 130 5.81 15.98 14.98
N ALA A 131 4.54 15.77 14.67
CA ALA A 131 4.13 15.09 13.45
C ALA A 131 4.63 15.81 12.18
N ASP A 132 4.63 17.15 12.15
CA ASP A 132 5.11 17.91 10.99
C ASP A 132 6.64 17.77 10.82
N GLU A 133 7.40 17.65 11.91
CA GLU A 133 8.84 17.36 11.84
C GLU A 133 9.11 15.94 11.33
N LEU A 134 8.31 14.95 11.75
CA LEU A 134 8.43 13.58 11.25
C LEU A 134 8.03 13.47 9.77
N LEU A 135 7.01 14.22 9.34
CA LEU A 135 6.55 14.27 7.95
C LEU A 135 7.64 14.76 6.98
N GLY A 136 8.47 15.70 7.42
CA GLY A 136 9.58 16.26 6.63
C GLY A 136 10.91 15.51 6.77
N ASP A 137 10.95 14.42 7.53
CA ASP A 137 12.17 13.69 7.86
C ASP A 137 12.23 12.34 7.12
N ASP A 138 12.91 12.32 5.96
CA ASP A 138 13.10 11.09 5.19
C ASP A 138 13.83 10.00 5.99
N ALA A 139 14.72 10.37 6.92
CA ALA A 139 15.45 9.41 7.72
C ALA A 139 14.53 8.69 8.71
N PHE A 140 13.48 9.36 9.21
CA PHE A 140 12.44 8.73 10.01
C PHE A 140 11.75 7.61 9.24
N PHE A 141 11.27 7.89 8.02
CA PHE A 141 10.56 6.90 7.21
C PHE A 141 11.49 5.76 6.75
N GLN A 142 12.76 6.05 6.48
CA GLN A 142 13.75 5.02 6.22
C GLN A 142 13.97 4.09 7.42
N ALA A 143 14.07 4.65 8.63
CA ALA A 143 14.16 3.87 9.86
C ALA A 143 12.89 3.06 10.12
N LEU A 144 11.71 3.63 9.88
CA LEU A 144 10.42 2.93 10.02
C LEU A 144 10.32 1.71 9.07
N VAL A 145 10.78 1.86 7.82
CA VAL A 145 10.86 0.73 6.88
C VAL A 145 11.87 -0.31 7.35
N ALA A 146 13.01 0.12 7.88
CA ALA A 146 14.08 -0.75 8.37
C ALA A 146 13.79 -1.40 9.73
N ALA A 147 12.74 -0.96 10.44
CA ALA A 147 12.42 -1.44 11.78
C ALA A 147 12.25 -2.97 11.78
N PRO A 148 12.91 -3.71 12.71
CA PRO A 148 12.94 -5.18 12.72
C PRO A 148 11.68 -5.78 13.36
N VAL A 149 10.51 -5.27 12.98
CA VAL A 149 9.20 -5.73 13.46
C VAL A 149 8.35 -6.25 12.32
N GLU A 150 7.42 -7.13 12.66
CA GLU A 150 6.40 -7.64 11.74
C GLU A 150 5.47 -6.50 11.31
N LYS A 151 5.18 -6.46 10.01
CA LYS A 151 4.31 -5.45 9.39
C LYS A 151 3.27 -6.12 8.51
N LEU A 152 2.05 -5.62 8.54
CA LEU A 152 0.97 -6.04 7.68
C LEU A 152 0.27 -4.81 7.10
N PHE A 153 0.14 -4.74 5.79
CA PHE A 153 -0.62 -3.70 5.12
C PHE A 153 -1.90 -4.30 4.55
N ARG A 154 -3.04 -3.77 4.98
CA ARG A 154 -4.36 -4.17 4.52
C ARG A 154 -4.89 -3.08 3.60
N VAL A 155 -5.04 -3.40 2.32
CA VAL A 155 -5.56 -2.48 1.29
C VAL A 155 -6.92 -2.97 0.86
N VAL A 156 -7.97 -2.21 1.16
CA VAL A 156 -9.35 -2.55 0.82
C VAL A 156 -9.78 -1.70 -0.38
N VAL A 157 -10.26 -2.36 -1.42
CA VAL A 157 -10.65 -1.74 -2.68
C VAL A 157 -12.02 -1.08 -2.50
N ILE A 158 -12.08 0.25 -2.69
CA ILE A 158 -13.31 1.05 -2.66
C ILE A 158 -13.95 1.08 -4.05
N LYS A 159 -13.12 1.32 -5.07
CA LYS A 159 -13.54 1.39 -6.47
C LYS A 159 -12.91 0.28 -7.27
N GLU A 160 -13.68 -0.33 -8.15
CA GLU A 160 -13.17 -1.41 -8.99
C GLU A 160 -11.90 -1.01 -9.75
N ILE A 161 -10.93 -1.92 -9.78
CA ILE A 161 -9.65 -1.74 -10.44
C ILE A 161 -9.21 -3.07 -11.04
N LYS A 162 -8.73 -3.04 -12.28
CA LYS A 162 -8.14 -4.23 -12.90
C LYS A 162 -6.83 -4.54 -12.20
N GLY A 163 -6.54 -5.83 -11.97
CA GLY A 163 -5.30 -6.19 -11.34
C GLY A 163 -4.08 -5.77 -12.16
N SER A 164 -4.17 -5.78 -13.50
CA SER A 164 -3.15 -5.19 -14.37
C SER A 164 -2.87 -3.71 -14.08
N GLN A 165 -3.88 -2.90 -13.71
CA GLN A 165 -3.68 -1.49 -13.35
C GLN A 165 -2.99 -1.33 -12.00
N TYR A 166 -3.32 -2.17 -11.03
CA TYR A 166 -2.66 -2.17 -9.72
C TYR A 166 -1.22 -2.70 -9.83
N GLY A 167 -1.03 -3.79 -10.58
CA GLY A 167 0.27 -4.39 -10.86
C GLY A 167 1.22 -3.40 -11.54
N VAL A 168 0.79 -2.66 -12.56
CA VAL A 168 1.62 -1.64 -13.23
C VAL A 168 2.04 -0.51 -12.28
N GLN A 169 1.17 -0.07 -11.36
CA GLN A 169 1.54 0.95 -10.37
C GLN A 169 2.60 0.43 -9.40
N LEU A 170 2.44 -0.81 -8.92
CA LEU A 170 3.39 -1.47 -8.05
C LEU A 170 4.72 -1.68 -8.76
N GLU A 171 4.69 -2.25 -9.96
CA GLU A 171 5.86 -2.50 -10.81
C GLU A 171 6.65 -1.21 -11.06
N SER A 172 5.97 -0.16 -11.54
CA SER A 172 6.62 1.13 -11.82
C SER A 172 7.26 1.70 -10.56
N SER A 173 6.55 1.71 -9.43
CA SER A 173 7.11 2.30 -8.21
C SER A 173 8.28 1.49 -7.66
N VAL A 174 8.17 0.17 -7.66
CA VAL A 174 9.22 -0.71 -7.16
C VAL A 174 10.44 -0.65 -8.06
N ARG A 175 10.28 -0.74 -9.39
CA ARG A 175 11.38 -0.63 -10.35
C ARG A 175 12.10 0.71 -10.23
N ASP A 176 11.38 1.82 -10.23
CA ASP A 176 11.98 3.16 -10.15
C ASP A 176 12.82 3.30 -8.86
N ARG A 177 12.37 2.69 -7.76
CA ARG A 177 13.08 2.69 -6.48
C ARG A 177 14.29 1.75 -6.44
N LEU A 178 14.21 0.60 -7.12
CA LEU A 178 15.33 -0.32 -7.25
C LEU A 178 16.43 0.29 -8.11
N VAL A 179 16.06 0.91 -9.24
CA VAL A 179 16.99 1.64 -10.11
C VAL A 179 17.63 2.80 -9.36
N ALA A 180 16.86 3.60 -8.63
CA ALA A 180 17.40 4.70 -7.83
C ALA A 180 18.34 4.23 -6.70
N ALA A 181 18.20 2.99 -6.25
CA ALA A 181 19.07 2.38 -5.24
C ALA A 181 20.25 1.60 -5.84
N ASP A 182 20.39 1.53 -7.17
CA ASP A 182 21.37 0.71 -7.87
C ASP A 182 21.29 -0.78 -7.49
N LYS A 183 20.06 -1.30 -7.45
CA LYS A 183 19.71 -2.66 -7.01
C LYS A 183 18.74 -3.37 -7.97
N TYR A 184 18.75 -2.99 -9.25
CA TYR A 184 17.85 -3.56 -10.24
C TYR A 184 18.61 -4.48 -11.17
N ASP A 185 18.77 -5.73 -10.73
CA ASP A 185 19.40 -6.82 -11.48
C ASP A 185 18.35 -7.86 -11.91
N GLU A 186 18.81 -8.94 -12.57
CA GLU A 186 17.94 -9.99 -13.13
C GLU A 186 17.04 -10.65 -12.06
N GLU A 187 17.54 -10.81 -10.83
CA GLU A 187 16.77 -11.42 -9.73
C GLU A 187 15.63 -10.51 -9.26
N GLU A 188 15.88 -9.21 -9.12
CA GLU A 188 14.85 -8.23 -8.79
C GLU A 188 13.85 -8.04 -9.92
N GLU A 189 14.30 -8.00 -11.17
CA GLU A 189 13.44 -7.93 -12.35
C GLU A 189 12.47 -9.11 -12.37
N ALA A 190 12.98 -10.34 -12.27
CA ALA A 190 12.15 -11.54 -12.25
C ALA A 190 11.16 -11.57 -11.07
N ALA A 191 11.58 -11.08 -9.90
CA ALA A 191 10.70 -10.98 -8.73
C ALA A 191 9.58 -9.94 -8.92
N VAL A 192 9.88 -8.79 -9.54
CA VAL A 192 8.88 -7.76 -9.87
C VAL A 192 7.92 -8.27 -10.95
N GLU A 193 8.42 -8.90 -12.01
CA GLU A 193 7.59 -9.51 -13.06
C GLU A 193 6.62 -10.55 -12.49
N LYS A 194 7.09 -11.43 -11.60
CA LYS A 194 6.25 -12.42 -10.92
C LYS A 194 5.08 -11.77 -10.16
N ILE A 195 5.32 -10.62 -9.52
CA ILE A 195 4.26 -9.86 -8.82
C ILE A 195 3.28 -9.29 -9.85
N THR A 196 3.79 -8.65 -10.90
CA THR A 196 2.96 -8.05 -11.94
C THR A 196 2.07 -9.08 -12.61
N ASP A 197 2.62 -10.22 -13.03
CA ASP A 197 1.89 -11.31 -13.67
C ASP A 197 0.79 -11.88 -12.77
N PHE A 198 1.08 -12.01 -11.48
CA PHE A 198 0.09 -12.44 -10.51
C PHE A 198 -1.10 -11.49 -10.43
N PHE A 199 -0.87 -10.18 -10.55
CA PHE A 199 -1.91 -9.17 -10.60
C PHE A 199 -2.60 -9.07 -11.98
N GLN A 200 -1.89 -9.32 -13.08
CA GLN A 200 -2.43 -9.16 -14.44
C GLN A 200 -3.73 -9.95 -14.68
N ALA A 201 -3.79 -11.19 -14.17
CA ALA A 201 -4.95 -12.07 -14.34
C ALA A 201 -6.12 -11.76 -13.40
N LYS A 202 -6.01 -10.73 -12.52
CA LYS A 202 -6.97 -10.46 -11.46
C LYS A 202 -7.89 -9.28 -11.78
N TYR A 203 -9.05 -9.28 -11.14
CA TYR A 203 -10.01 -8.19 -11.20
C TYR A 203 -10.50 -7.89 -9.79
N PHE A 204 -10.25 -6.67 -9.31
CA PHE A 204 -10.59 -6.28 -7.94
C PHE A 204 -11.90 -5.51 -7.91
N LYS A 205 -12.91 -6.09 -7.27
CA LYS A 205 -14.21 -5.44 -7.05
C LYS A 205 -14.19 -4.67 -5.71
N PRO A 206 -15.11 -3.72 -5.51
CA PRO A 206 -15.29 -3.09 -4.20
C PRO A 206 -15.45 -4.14 -3.09
N GLY A 207 -14.73 -3.95 -1.98
CA GLY A 207 -14.66 -4.87 -0.85
C GLY A 207 -13.55 -5.92 -0.93
N TYR A 208 -12.79 -6.02 -2.02
CA TYR A 208 -11.65 -6.93 -2.11
C TYR A 208 -10.51 -6.43 -1.23
N VAL A 209 -9.77 -7.36 -0.60
CA VAL A 209 -8.67 -7.03 0.32
C VAL A 209 -7.35 -7.57 -0.22
N ILE A 210 -6.38 -6.68 -0.39
CA ILE A 210 -5.00 -7.02 -0.72
C ILE A 210 -4.19 -6.88 0.56
N THR A 211 -3.52 -7.95 0.98
CA THR A 211 -2.80 -8.04 2.25
C THR A 211 -1.31 -8.28 2.01
N PHE A 212 -0.49 -7.27 2.27
CA PHE A 212 0.96 -7.42 2.25
C PHE A 212 1.43 -7.80 3.65
N HIS A 213 2.12 -8.93 3.77
CA HIS A 213 2.67 -9.40 5.03
C HIS A 213 4.20 -9.43 4.96
N PHE A 214 4.82 -8.81 5.95
CA PHE A 214 6.26 -8.71 6.10
C PHE A 214 6.63 -9.26 7.47
N PRO A 215 7.19 -10.48 7.56
CA PRO A 215 7.61 -11.05 8.83
C PRO A 215 8.72 -10.22 9.48
N ALA A 216 8.81 -10.27 10.82
CA ALA A 216 9.87 -9.60 11.57
C ALA A 216 11.25 -10.07 11.08
N THR A 217 12.12 -9.12 10.76
CA THR A 217 13.39 -9.38 10.08
C THR A 217 14.35 -10.16 10.99
N SER A 218 14.48 -11.46 10.75
CA SER A 218 15.72 -12.22 11.02
C SER A 218 16.40 -12.49 9.68
N ALA A 219 17.09 -11.49 9.11
CA ALA A 219 18.03 -11.57 7.98
C ALA A 219 17.59 -12.31 6.67
N ALA A 220 16.36 -12.81 6.52
CA ALA A 220 15.91 -13.62 5.38
C ALA A 220 14.42 -13.44 5.02
N GLY A 221 13.79 -12.34 5.46
CA GLY A 221 12.33 -12.17 5.38
C GLY A 221 11.82 -11.79 3.99
N ALA A 222 11.45 -12.79 3.19
CA ALA A 222 10.65 -12.66 1.97
C ALA A 222 9.34 -11.87 2.22
N ALA A 223 8.89 -11.08 1.23
CA ALA A 223 7.55 -10.50 1.27
C ALA A 223 6.53 -11.58 0.91
N GLU A 224 5.56 -11.82 1.79
CA GLU A 224 4.39 -12.64 1.47
C GLU A 224 3.27 -11.71 1.00
N ILE A 225 2.86 -11.87 -0.25
CA ILE A 225 1.75 -11.12 -0.82
C ILE A 225 0.55 -12.06 -0.83
N SER A 226 -0.36 -11.81 0.10
CA SER A 226 -1.62 -12.52 0.17
C SER A 226 -2.74 -11.61 -0.32
N PHE A 227 -3.71 -12.12 -1.06
CA PHE A 227 -4.95 -11.40 -1.26
C PHE A 227 -6.10 -12.28 -0.81
N ALA A 228 -7.04 -11.64 -0.13
CA ALA A 228 -8.24 -12.27 0.36
C ALA A 228 -9.43 -11.54 -0.23
N THR A 229 -10.33 -12.31 -0.82
CA THR A 229 -11.67 -11.83 -1.09
C THR A 229 -12.56 -12.36 0.02
N GLU A 230 -13.46 -11.53 0.55
CA GLU A 230 -14.48 -12.03 1.45
C GLU A 230 -15.40 -12.98 0.66
N GLY A 231 -15.13 -14.29 0.75
CA GLY A 231 -16.12 -15.33 0.48
C GLY A 231 -15.76 -16.45 -0.50
N LYS A 232 -14.71 -16.39 -1.36
CA LYS A 232 -14.37 -17.55 -2.22
C LYS A 232 -13.04 -17.58 -2.99
N ASP A 233 -12.44 -16.44 -3.33
CA ASP A 233 -11.26 -16.39 -4.22
C ASP A 233 -10.04 -15.85 -3.48
N GLU A 234 -9.51 -16.64 -2.54
CA GLU A 234 -8.22 -16.36 -1.88
C GLU A 234 -7.08 -16.88 -2.76
N ALA A 235 -6.07 -16.05 -3.03
CA ALA A 235 -4.81 -16.57 -3.52
C ALA A 235 -3.64 -15.87 -2.84
N LYS A 236 -2.58 -16.64 -2.67
CA LYS A 236 -1.37 -16.23 -2.01
C LYS A 236 -0.20 -16.44 -2.94
N MET A 237 0.74 -15.53 -2.89
CA MET A 237 2.04 -15.71 -3.52
C MET A 237 3.13 -15.30 -2.53
N LYS A 238 4.26 -15.97 -2.63
CA LYS A 238 5.46 -15.59 -1.90
C LYS A 238 6.49 -15.04 -2.86
N VAL A 239 7.10 -13.91 -2.48
CA VAL A 239 8.18 -13.26 -3.22
C VAL A 239 9.40 -13.21 -2.32
N GLU A 240 10.39 -14.03 -2.66
CA GLU A 240 11.64 -14.18 -1.92
C GLU A 240 12.72 -13.26 -2.50
N ASN A 241 12.50 -11.95 -2.40
CA ASN A 241 13.52 -10.96 -2.72
C ASN A 241 13.45 -9.80 -1.71
N GLU A 242 14.55 -9.59 -0.97
CA GLU A 242 14.63 -8.60 0.10
C GLU A 242 14.55 -7.16 -0.42
N ASN A 243 15.17 -6.88 -1.56
CA ASN A 243 15.18 -5.56 -2.16
C ASN A 243 13.76 -5.17 -2.64
N VAL A 244 13.08 -6.08 -3.34
CA VAL A 244 11.67 -5.92 -3.76
C VAL A 244 10.76 -5.73 -2.55
N ALA A 245 10.87 -6.59 -1.54
CA ALA A 245 10.09 -6.49 -0.30
C ALA A 245 10.25 -5.11 0.37
N ARG A 246 11.50 -4.63 0.45
CA ARG A 246 11.84 -3.32 1.01
C ARG A 246 11.28 -2.17 0.17
N MET A 247 11.33 -2.26 -1.15
CA MET A 247 10.78 -1.20 -2.02
C MET A 247 9.26 -1.14 -1.98
N ILE A 248 8.56 -2.27 -1.82
CA ILE A 248 7.11 -2.28 -1.57
C ILE A 248 6.81 -1.63 -0.21
N GLN A 249 7.59 -1.91 0.84
CA GLN A 249 7.44 -1.20 2.12
C GLN A 249 7.66 0.30 1.97
N LYS A 250 8.71 0.73 1.25
CA LYS A 250 8.94 2.15 0.94
C LYS A 250 7.81 2.78 0.12
N TRP A 251 7.12 2.02 -0.72
CA TRP A 251 5.99 2.55 -1.49
C TRP A 251 4.81 2.95 -0.59
N TYR A 252 4.61 2.28 0.55
CA TYR A 252 3.55 2.61 1.50
C TYR A 252 4.01 3.51 2.66
N LEU A 253 5.21 3.28 3.19
CA LEU A 253 5.73 3.92 4.40
C LEU A 253 6.78 4.99 4.13
N GLY A 254 7.33 5.07 2.91
CA GLY A 254 8.59 5.78 2.63
C GLY A 254 8.49 7.28 2.42
N GLY A 255 7.59 7.98 3.13
CA GLY A 255 7.45 9.44 3.02
C GLY A 255 6.97 9.87 1.63
N ASP A 256 7.63 10.87 1.03
CA ASP A 256 7.42 11.25 -0.36
C ASP A 256 8.47 10.54 -1.25
N PRO A 257 8.13 9.75 -2.29
CA PRO A 257 6.79 9.55 -2.86
C PRO A 257 6.10 8.23 -2.52
N ALA A 258 5.40 8.18 -1.39
CA ALA A 258 4.50 7.07 -1.07
C ALA A 258 3.20 7.13 -1.89
N VAL A 259 2.54 5.98 -1.99
CA VAL A 259 1.26 5.79 -2.69
C VAL A 259 0.09 6.55 -2.07
N SER A 260 0.22 6.95 -0.79
CA SER A 260 -0.86 7.58 -0.03
C SER A 260 -0.28 8.63 0.93
N PRO A 261 -0.36 9.92 0.56
CA PRO A 261 0.05 11.02 1.45
C PRO A 261 -0.74 11.03 2.76
N THR A 262 -2.01 10.63 2.73
CA THR A 262 -2.86 10.53 3.94
C THR A 262 -2.35 9.45 4.89
N THR A 263 -1.90 8.31 4.37
CA THR A 263 -1.29 7.24 5.17
C THR A 263 0.03 7.68 5.79
N VAL A 264 0.87 8.39 5.03
CA VAL A 264 2.15 8.94 5.52
C VAL A 264 1.92 9.96 6.64
N ARG A 265 0.92 10.83 6.50
CA ARG A 265 0.53 11.76 7.56
C ARG A 265 0.02 11.04 8.81
N SER A 266 -0.85 10.05 8.64
CA SER A 266 -1.34 9.24 9.76
C SER A 266 -0.21 8.51 10.50
N LEU A 267 0.82 8.04 9.79
CA LEU A 267 2.03 7.46 10.40
C LEU A 267 2.75 8.49 11.27
N ALA A 268 3.03 9.67 10.72
CA ALA A 268 3.73 10.72 11.46
C ALA A 268 2.95 11.17 12.71
N ASP A 269 1.63 11.38 12.59
CA ASP A 269 0.75 11.73 13.71
C ASP A 269 0.80 10.66 14.81
N ARG A 270 0.70 9.38 14.43
CA ARG A 270 0.71 8.28 15.41
C ARG A 270 2.07 8.14 16.07
N PHE A 271 3.17 8.18 15.33
CA PHE A 271 4.50 7.99 15.89
C PHE A 271 4.95 9.18 16.74
N ALA A 272 4.54 10.41 16.40
CA ALA A 272 4.74 11.56 17.28
C ALA A 272 4.08 11.33 18.66
N ALA A 273 2.85 10.79 18.67
CA ALA A 273 2.16 10.44 19.92
C ALA A 273 2.82 9.27 20.67
N LEU A 274 3.15 8.17 19.98
CA LEU A 274 3.77 6.98 20.58
C LEU A 274 5.14 7.29 21.18
N LEU A 275 5.98 8.02 20.46
CA LEU A 275 7.32 8.37 20.91
C LEU A 275 7.30 9.42 22.03
N SER A 276 6.27 10.26 22.08
CA SER A 276 6.06 11.19 23.21
C SER A 276 5.54 10.50 24.47
N ALA A 277 4.69 9.47 24.33
CA ALA A 277 4.16 8.70 25.46
C ALA A 277 5.19 7.75 26.09
N ALA A 278 6.23 7.37 25.34
CA ALA A 278 7.38 6.61 25.84
C ALA A 278 8.44 7.49 26.56
N ALA A 279 8.10 8.73 26.91
CA ALA A 279 8.93 9.70 27.63
C ALA A 279 8.68 9.70 29.12
#